data_AF-A0A357WXF2-F1
#
_entry.id   AF-A0A357WXF2-F1
#
_cell.length_a   1.000
_cell.length_b   1.000
_cell.length_c   1.000
_cell.angle_alpha   90.00
_cell.angle_beta   90.00
_cell.angle_gamma   90.00
#
_symmetry.space_group_name_H-M   'P 1'
#
loop_
_entity.id
_entity.type
_entity.pdbx_description
1 polymer ?
#
loop_
_entity_poly.entity_id
_entity_poly.type
_entity_poly.pdbx_seq_one_letter_code
_entity_poly.pdbx_strand_id
1 'polypeptide(L)'
;MPLTEFYTNKGKAIFNMNVLFHTLGCKVNQYETQAMRRIMENEGWHTDEYHADTQISDDGLAIVINSCTVTGESDRKLRQLLRRMRRSHPAAILVLT
;
A
#
# COMPACT_ATOMS: atom_id res chain seq x y z
N MET A 1 14.37 -17.83 -18.45
CA MET A 1 13.29 -16.86 -18.79
C MET A 1 13.87 -15.49 -18.50
N PRO A 2 14.18 -14.67 -19.52
CA PRO A 2 15.17 -13.61 -19.36
C PRO A 2 14.57 -12.41 -18.62
N LEU A 3 15.32 -11.97 -17.61
CA LEU A 3 15.18 -10.74 -16.85
C LEU A 3 15.41 -9.54 -17.79
N THR A 4 14.42 -9.22 -18.62
CA THR A 4 14.47 -8.05 -19.50
C THR A 4 14.40 -6.78 -18.66
N GLU A 5 15.53 -6.08 -18.66
CA GLU A 5 15.66 -4.62 -18.59
C GLU A 5 15.57 -3.96 -17.21
N PHE A 6 16.63 -4.17 -16.44
CA PHE A 6 17.12 -3.19 -15.47
C PHE A 6 17.85 -2.05 -16.21
N TYR A 7 17.16 -0.99 -16.65
CA TYR A 7 17.81 0.24 -17.12
C TYR A 7 17.12 1.53 -16.58
N THR A 8 17.89 2.21 -15.72
CA THR A 8 18.09 3.67 -15.55
C THR A 8 16.99 4.64 -15.10
N ASN A 9 17.17 5.21 -13.89
CA ASN A 9 17.52 6.64 -13.72
C ASN A 9 18.22 6.87 -12.36
N LYS A 10 19.43 7.44 -12.35
CA LYS A 10 20.18 7.92 -11.15
C LYS A 10 20.62 6.92 -10.06
N GLY A 11 21.28 5.81 -10.41
CA GLY A 11 22.14 5.06 -9.45
C GLY A 11 21.46 4.50 -8.20
N LYS A 12 20.13 4.52 -8.11
CA LYS A 12 19.35 3.91 -7.04
C LYS A 12 18.87 2.56 -7.54
N ALA A 13 19.17 1.48 -6.82
CA ALA A 13 18.53 0.20 -7.07
C ALA A 13 17.02 0.41 -6.89
N ILE A 14 16.26 0.40 -7.98
CA ILE A 14 14.81 0.48 -7.91
C ILE A 14 14.35 -0.88 -7.40
N PHE A 15 14.12 -0.98 -6.10
CA PHE A 15 13.23 -2.02 -5.59
C PHE A 15 11.88 -1.76 -6.25
N ASN A 16 11.42 -2.69 -7.07
CA ASN A 16 10.13 -2.61 -7.75
C ASN A 16 9.03 -2.84 -6.70
N MET A 17 8.77 -1.79 -5.91
CA MET A 17 7.85 -1.77 -4.79
C MET A 17 6.45 -1.45 -5.30
N ASN A 18 5.49 -2.32 -5.01
CA ASN A 18 4.07 -2.05 -5.17
C ASN A 18 3.50 -1.60 -3.83
N VAL A 19 2.87 -0.43 -3.80
CA VAL A 19 2.21 0.10 -2.60
C VAL A 19 0.72 0.26 -2.85
N LEU A 20 -0.07 -0.53 -2.14
CA LEU A 20 -1.51 -0.45 -2.21
C LEU A 20 -2.06 0.35 -1.04
N PHE A 21 -2.92 1.32 -1.33
CA PHE A 21 -3.51 2.19 -0.31
C PHE A 21 -4.95 1.80 -0.02
N HIS A 22 -5.30 1.70 1.27
CA HIS A 22 -6.68 1.58 1.73
C HIS A 22 -7.00 2.75 2.66
N THR A 23 -7.85 3.67 2.20
CA THR A 23 -8.15 4.90 2.97
C THR A 23 -9.51 4.78 3.65
N LEU A 24 -9.51 4.93 4.98
CA LEU A 24 -10.70 4.87 5.83
C LEU A 24 -10.81 6.15 6.66
N GLY A 25 -11.61 7.10 6.20
CA GLY A 25 -11.77 8.33 6.98
C GLY A 25 -12.44 9.44 6.20
N CYS A 26 -12.06 10.67 6.53
CA CYS A 26 -12.64 11.86 5.94
C CYS A 26 -11.82 12.34 4.74
N LYS A 27 -12.16 13.53 4.24
CA LYS A 27 -11.45 14.19 3.14
C LYS A 27 -9.97 14.42 3.43
N VAL A 28 -9.59 14.63 4.70
CA VAL A 28 -8.19 14.84 5.10
C VAL A 28 -7.37 13.58 4.84
N ASN A 29 -7.86 12.40 5.24
CA ASN A 29 -7.17 11.13 4.96
C ASN A 29 -6.99 10.87 3.45
N GLN A 30 -7.94 11.30 2.62
CA GLN A 30 -7.80 11.20 1.16
C GLN A 30 -6.69 12.11 0.64
N TYR A 31 -6.59 13.34 1.13
CA TYR A 31 -5.49 14.24 0.75
C TYR A 31 -4.12 13.74 1.21
N GLU A 32 -4.01 13.23 2.45
CA GLU A 32 -2.78 12.64 2.97
C GLU A 32 -2.36 11.43 2.13
N THR A 33 -3.31 10.57 1.77
CA THR A 33 -3.06 9.41 0.92
C THR A 33 -2.58 9.83 -0.47
N GLN A 34 -3.19 10.83 -1.09
CA GLN A 34 -2.70 11.38 -2.37
C GLN A 34 -1.29 11.96 -2.25
N ALA A 35 -0.97 12.63 -1.14
CA ALA A 35 0.38 13.13 -0.89
C ALA A 35 1.40 11.99 -0.74
N MET A 36 1.07 10.95 0.02
CA MET A 36 1.90 9.75 0.18
C MET A 36 2.13 9.04 -1.16
N ARG A 37 1.08 8.86 -1.97
CA ARG A 37 1.18 8.26 -3.32
C ARG A 37 2.18 9.01 -4.19
N ARG A 38 2.06 10.34 -4.28
CA ARG A 38 2.98 11.18 -5.07
C ARG A 38 4.42 11.06 -4.61
N ILE A 39 4.66 11.01 -3.29
CA ILE A 39 6.03 10.86 -2.75
C ILE A 39 6.62 9.52 -3.19
N MET A 40 5.85 8.44 -3.10
CA MET A 40 6.31 7.09 -3.49
C MET A 40 6.49 6.96 -5.01
N GLU A 41 5.59 7.52 -5.81
CA GLU A 41 5.70 7.55 -7.27
C GLU A 41 6.94 8.33 -7.73
N ASN A 42 7.27 9.44 -7.06
CA ASN A 42 8.49 10.21 -7.33
C ASN A 42 9.78 9.43 -7.01
N GLU A 43 9.70 8.44 -6.11
CA GLU A 43 10.79 7.50 -5.80
C GLU A 43 10.80 6.28 -6.75
N GLY A 44 9.88 6.24 -7.72
CA GLY A 44 9.79 5.18 -8.73
C GLY A 44 9.00 3.94 -8.30
N TRP A 45 8.21 4.04 -7.23
CA TRP A 45 7.35 2.94 -6.77
C TRP A 45 6.01 2.95 -7.52
N HIS A 46 5.40 1.78 -7.68
CA HIS A 46 4.05 1.69 -8.22
C HIS A 46 3.03 1.84 -7.10
N THR A 47 2.04 2.72 -7.26
CA THR A 47 0.99 2.89 -6.26
C THR A 47 -0.40 2.65 -6.84
N ASP A 48 -1.21 1.87 -6.13
CA ASP A 48 -2.61 1.65 -6.49
C ASP A 48 -3.53 1.66 -5.26
N GLU A 49 -4.83 1.57 -5.47
CA GLU A 49 -5.80 1.33 -4.40
C GLU A 49 -5.87 -0.16 -4.07
N TYR A 50 -5.97 -0.48 -2.77
CA TYR A 50 -6.14 -1.86 -2.34
C TYR A 50 -7.59 -2.30 -2.57
N HIS A 51 -7.74 -3.37 -3.34
CA HIS A 51 -9.01 -4.09 -3.48
C HIS A 51 -8.86 -5.52 -2.96
N ALA A 52 -9.96 -6.09 -2.45
CA ALA A 52 -9.90 -7.39 -1.80
C ALA A 52 -9.73 -8.56 -2.78
N ASP A 53 -9.89 -8.30 -4.07
CA ASP A 53 -9.69 -9.18 -5.22
C ASP A 53 -8.39 -8.88 -5.98
N THR A 54 -7.55 -7.95 -5.50
CA THR A 54 -6.26 -7.64 -6.10
C THR A 54 -5.37 -8.89 -6.16
N GLN A 55 -4.99 -9.30 -7.38
CA GLN A 55 -4.07 -10.41 -7.62
C GLN A 55 -2.67 -9.85 -7.87
N ILE A 56 -1.91 -9.70 -6.80
CA ILE A 56 -0.54 -9.19 -6.83
C ILE A 56 0.36 -10.09 -5.97
N SER A 57 1.62 -10.24 -6.37
CA SER A 57 2.61 -10.94 -5.54
C SER A 57 2.87 -10.17 -4.26
N ASP A 58 3.08 -10.89 -3.15
CA ASP A 58 3.52 -10.30 -1.89
C ASP A 58 4.97 -9.81 -1.94
N ASP A 59 5.78 -10.33 -2.88
CA ASP A 59 7.18 -9.93 -3.03
C ASP A 59 7.28 -8.47 -3.48
N GLY A 60 7.84 -7.62 -2.61
CA GLY A 60 7.90 -6.18 -2.85
C GLY A 60 6.55 -5.48 -2.70
N LEU A 61 5.62 -6.05 -1.91
CA LEU A 61 4.31 -5.46 -1.63
C LEU A 61 4.27 -4.78 -0.26
N ALA A 62 3.81 -3.53 -0.23
CA ALA A 62 3.33 -2.86 0.97
C ALA A 62 1.86 -2.50 0.82
N ILE A 63 1.10 -2.65 1.90
CA ILE A 63 -0.30 -2.25 1.98
C ILE A 63 -0.41 -1.21 3.09
N VAL A 64 -0.72 0.02 2.72
CA VAL A 64 -0.87 1.16 3.63
C VAL A 64 -2.35 1.37 3.91
N ILE A 65 -2.74 1.23 5.17
CA ILE A 65 -4.08 1.54 5.64
C ILE A 65 -4.02 2.88 6.35
N ASN A 66 -4.65 3.91 5.76
CA ASN A 66 -4.76 5.23 6.40
C ASN A 66 -6.13 5.35 7.07
N SER A 67 -6.16 5.44 8.40
CA SER A 67 -7.39 5.62 9.13
C SER A 67 -7.28 6.57 10.31
N CYS A 68 -8.26 7.45 10.45
CA CYS A 68 -8.38 8.30 11.63
C CYS A 68 -8.96 7.60 12.86
N THR A 69 -9.44 6.35 12.74
CA THR A 69 -10.21 5.57 13.75
C THR A 69 -10.65 6.36 14.98
N VAL A 70 -11.73 7.12 14.83
CA VAL A 70 -12.25 7.98 15.92
C VAL A 70 -13.38 7.33 16.72
N THR A 71 -13.87 6.17 16.28
CA THR A 71 -14.94 5.43 16.95
C THR A 71 -14.57 3.96 17.14
N GLY A 72 -15.13 3.32 18.17
CA GLY A 72 -14.95 1.89 18.41
C GLY A 72 -15.45 0.99 17.28
N GLU A 73 -16.44 1.46 16.49
CA GLU A 73 -16.91 0.73 15.32
C GLU A 73 -15.89 0.77 14.18
N SER A 74 -15.32 1.95 13.89
CA SER A 74 -14.24 2.10 12.89
C SER A 74 -13.05 1.22 13.26
N ASP A 75 -12.71 1.20 14.54
CA ASP A 75 -11.68 0.35 15.13
C ASP A 75 -11.94 -1.15 14.93
N ARG A 76 -13.19 -1.59 15.15
CA ARG A 76 -13.59 -2.98 14.94
C ARG A 76 -13.48 -3.37 13.47
N LYS A 77 -13.96 -2.51 12.56
CA LYS A 77 -13.87 -2.73 11.10
C LYS A 77 -12.42 -2.79 10.64
N LEU A 78 -11.58 -1.88 11.11
CA LEU A 78 -10.15 -1.86 10.82
C LEU A 78 -9.48 -3.17 11.26
N ARG A 79 -9.71 -3.63 12.49
CA ARG A 79 -9.13 -4.90 12.97
C ARG A 79 -9.62 -6.11 12.17
N GLN A 80 -10.86 -6.11 11.69
CA GLN A 80 -11.35 -7.18 10.79
C GLN A 80 -10.63 -7.14 9.44
N LEU A 81 -10.46 -5.95 8.88
CA LEU A 81 -9.75 -5.73 7.62
C LEU A 81 -8.29 -6.18 7.72
N LEU A 82 -7.55 -5.73 8.75
CA LEU A 82 -6.16 -6.11 8.96
C LEU A 82 -5.98 -7.63 9.06
N ARG A 83 -6.88 -8.32 9.78
CA ARG A 83 -6.85 -9.79 9.87
C ARG A 83 -7.15 -10.48 8.54
N ARG A 84 -7.95 -9.87 7.67
CA ARG A 84 -8.18 -10.38 6.31
C ARG A 84 -6.93 -10.16 5.46
N MET A 85 -6.43 -8.92 5.40
CA MET A 85 -5.22 -8.56 4.63
C MET A 85 -4.03 -9.42 5.02
N ARG A 86 -3.78 -9.64 6.32
CA ARG A 86 -2.66 -10.48 6.78
C ARG A 86 -2.78 -11.95 6.41
N ARG A 87 -4.00 -12.47 6.25
CA ARG A 87 -4.24 -13.85 5.79
C ARG A 87 -4.09 -13.96 4.27
N SER A 88 -4.53 -12.96 3.52
CA SER A 88 -4.43 -12.91 2.06
C SER A 88 -3.01 -12.60 1.59
N HIS A 89 -2.29 -11.75 2.32
CA HIS A 89 -0.94 -11.29 2.02
C HIS A 89 -0.01 -11.51 3.23
N PRO A 90 0.36 -12.78 3.53
CA PRO A 90 1.16 -13.09 4.69
C PRO A 90 2.58 -12.51 4.65
N ALA A 91 3.15 -12.26 3.47
CA ALA A 91 4.51 -11.73 3.31
C ALA A 91 4.56 -10.22 3.02
N ALA A 92 3.42 -9.60 2.71
CA ALA A 92 3.37 -8.15 2.50
C ALA A 92 3.63 -7.35 3.78
N ILE A 93 4.21 -6.15 3.59
CA ILE A 93 4.40 -5.19 4.67
C ILE A 93 3.07 -4.46 4.90
N LEU A 94 2.42 -4.68 6.04
CA LEU A 94 1.22 -3.93 6.43
C LEU A 94 1.64 -2.69 7.24
N VAL A 95 1.24 -1.51 6.76
CA VAL A 95 1.45 -0.23 7.45
C VAL A 95 0.10 0.34 7.84
N LEU A 96 -0.07 0.68 9.12
CA LEU A 96 -1.25 1.38 9.61
C LEU A 96 -0.84 2.81 9.98
N THR A 97 -1.55 3.80 9.48
CA THR A 97 -1.33 5.23 9.76
C THR A 97 -2.60 5.87 10.29
#